data_AF-A0A822GYS1-F1
#
_entry.id   AF-A0A822GYS1-F1
#
_cell.length_a   1.000
_cell.length_b   1.000
_cell.length_c   1.000
_cell.angle_alpha   90.00
_cell.angle_beta   90.00
_cell.angle_gamma   90.00
#
_symmetry.space_group_name_H-M   'P 1'
#
loop_
_entity.id
_entity.type
_entity.pdbx_description
1 polymer ?
#
loop_
_entity_poly.entity_id
_entity_poly.type
_entity_poly.pdbx_seq_one_letter_code
_entity_poly.pdbx_strand_id
1 'polypeptide(L)'
;DRLMHNDIIGVGILDIFTKDHGFLPTFGPCWINLYGAPREYSEVPTVLDELNSGKGEGVAYRGRIFVELQTILGETPIEPIGEISNSDLIRALPYQSRKKYK
;
A
#
# COMPACT_ATOMS: atom_id res chain seq x y z
N ASP A 1 -21.12 1.62 2.98
CA ASP A 1 -19.98 2.22 2.28
C ASP A 1 -18.78 2.28 3.24
N ARG A 2 -17.72 1.51 2.98
CA ARG A 2 -16.64 1.20 3.94
C ARG A 2 -15.51 2.24 3.96
N LEU A 3 -15.68 3.38 3.29
CA LEU A 3 -14.67 4.45 3.11
C LEU A 3 -14.07 5.06 4.40
N MET A 4 -14.58 4.69 5.57
CA MET A 4 -14.14 5.19 6.87
C MET A 4 -13.29 4.20 7.68
N HIS A 5 -13.17 2.94 7.27
CA HIS A 5 -12.38 1.94 8.00
C HIS A 5 -11.03 1.74 7.30
N ASN A 6 -9.94 1.89 8.04
CA ASN A 6 -8.63 1.50 7.55
C ASN A 6 -8.57 -0.02 7.67
N ASP A 7 -8.85 -0.72 6.58
CA ASP A 7 -8.71 -2.17 6.56
C ASP A 7 -7.22 -2.50 6.37
N ILE A 8 -6.72 -3.40 7.20
CA ILE A 8 -5.35 -3.90 7.16
C ILE A 8 -5.39 -5.17 6.29
N ILE A 9 -4.71 -5.14 5.14
CA ILE A 9 -5.08 -6.01 4.00
C ILE A 9 -4.27 -7.32 3.94
N GLY A 10 -3.08 -7.39 4.55
CA GLY A 10 -2.30 -8.63 4.63
C GLY A 10 -0.80 -8.44 4.49
N VAL A 11 -0.04 -9.53 4.62
CA VAL A 11 1.38 -9.60 4.27
C VAL A 11 1.51 -10.36 2.95
N GLY A 12 2.34 -9.85 2.05
CA GLY A 12 2.77 -10.56 0.84
C GLY A 12 4.28 -10.78 0.87
N ILE A 13 4.72 -11.95 0.43
CA ILE A 13 6.14 -12.29 0.31
C ILE A 13 6.49 -12.38 -1.18
N LEU A 14 7.54 -11.66 -1.56
CA LEU A 14 8.07 -11.65 -2.90
C LEU A 14 9.44 -12.33 -2.91
N ASP A 15 9.63 -13.27 -3.84
CA ASP A 15 10.93 -13.87 -4.07
C ASP A 15 11.83 -12.88 -4.82
N ILE A 16 13.02 -12.63 -4.28
CA ILE A 16 13.99 -11.69 -4.84
C ILE A 16 15.33 -12.41 -4.94
N PHE A 17 15.72 -12.75 -6.16
CA PHE A 17 17.08 -13.23 -6.45
C PHE A 17 18.03 -12.05 -6.53
N THR A 18 18.79 -11.83 -5.45
CA THR A 18 19.89 -10.84 -5.45
C THR A 18 21.22 -11.56 -5.71
N LYS A 19 22.04 -11.02 -6.61
CA LYS A 19 23.41 -11.49 -6.87
C LYS A 19 24.39 -10.54 -6.17
N ASP A 20 25.18 -11.10 -5.26
CA ASP A 20 26.41 -10.57 -4.64
C ASP A 20 26.40 -9.21 -3.91
N HIS A 21 27.02 -9.24 -2.72
CA HIS A 21 27.57 -8.16 -1.89
C HIS A 21 26.86 -6.79 -1.87
N GLY A 22 25.88 -6.64 -0.97
CA GLY A 22 25.23 -5.36 -0.66
C GLY A 22 24.23 -5.44 0.48
N PHE A 23 23.53 -4.34 0.76
CA PHE A 23 22.39 -4.35 1.67
C PHE A 23 21.16 -4.94 0.97
N LEU A 24 20.38 -5.72 1.71
CA LEU A 24 19.11 -6.23 1.20
C LEU A 24 18.11 -5.08 1.04
N PRO A 25 17.28 -5.09 -0.01
CA PRO A 25 16.31 -4.02 -0.21
C PRO A 25 15.34 -3.93 0.97
N THR A 26 15.10 -2.72 1.45
CA THR A 26 14.09 -2.42 2.46
C THR A 26 13.36 -1.13 2.09
N PHE A 27 12.10 -0.99 2.53
CA PHE A 27 11.30 0.21 2.30
C PHE A 27 10.32 0.43 3.44
N GLY A 28 10.07 1.69 3.79
CA GLY A 28 9.13 2.04 4.85
C GLY A 28 9.66 1.78 6.27
N PRO A 29 8.79 1.82 7.30
CA PRO A 29 7.34 2.04 7.21
C PRO A 29 6.97 3.47 6.79
N CYS A 30 6.13 3.62 5.76
CA CYS A 30 5.67 4.94 5.33
C CYS A 30 4.29 4.92 4.66
N TRP A 31 3.67 6.10 4.56
CA TRP A 31 2.45 6.31 3.80
C TRP A 31 2.77 6.60 2.33
N ILE A 32 2.15 5.84 1.42
CA ILE A 32 2.13 6.13 -0.01
C ILE A 32 0.77 6.75 -0.34
N ASN A 33 0.78 7.94 -0.94
CA ASN A 33 -0.44 8.60 -1.40
C ASN A 33 -0.85 8.05 -2.76
N LEU A 34 -2.15 7.80 -2.93
CA LEU A 34 -2.74 7.35 -4.18
C LEU A 34 -3.50 8.50 -4.82
N TYR A 35 -3.24 8.74 -6.10
CA TYR A 35 -3.90 9.76 -6.90
C TYR A 35 -4.56 9.13 -8.11
N GLY A 36 -5.65 9.73 -8.57
CA GLY A 36 -6.39 9.27 -9.75
C GLY A 36 -7.06 10.43 -10.47
N ALA A 37 -8.08 10.11 -11.27
CA ALA A 37 -8.87 11.10 -11.99
C ALA A 37 -9.57 12.06 -11.00
N PRO A 38 -9.90 13.30 -11.41
CA PRO A 38 -10.88 14.13 -10.70
C PRO A 38 -12.19 13.37 -10.41
N ARG A 39 -12.93 13.76 -9.38
CA ARG A 39 -14.25 13.18 -9.12
C ARG A 39 -15.25 13.77 -10.11
N GLU A 40 -15.72 12.94 -11.02
CA GLU A 40 -16.77 13.29 -11.97
C GLU A 40 -18.01 12.44 -11.65
N TYR A 41 -19.17 13.10 -11.55
CA TYR A 41 -20.47 12.45 -11.28
C TYR A 41 -21.21 12.20 -12.59
N SER A 42 -20.52 11.64 -13.57
CA SER A 42 -21.08 11.28 -14.87
C SER A 42 -21.36 9.79 -14.91
N GLU A 43 -22.47 9.39 -15.52
CA GLU A 43 -22.80 7.97 -15.75
C GLU A 43 -22.03 7.39 -16.95
N VAL A 44 -21.39 8.24 -17.77
CA VAL A 44 -20.55 7.83 -18.90
C VAL A 44 -19.07 7.85 -18.54
N PRO A 45 -18.30 6.81 -18.92
CA PRO A 45 -16.86 6.77 -18.72
C PRO A 45 -16.17 7.94 -19.38
N THR A 46 -15.25 8.57 -18.67
CA THR A 46 -14.52 9.74 -19.17
C THR A 46 -13.10 9.36 -19.56
N VAL A 47 -12.48 10.17 -20.41
CA VAL A 47 -11.11 9.94 -20.88
C VAL A 47 -10.11 9.90 -19.71
N LEU A 48 -10.47 10.51 -18.58
CA LEU A 48 -9.65 10.56 -17.38
C LEU A 48 -9.76 9.28 -16.53
N ASP A 49 -10.73 8.40 -16.76
CA ASP A 49 -10.90 7.17 -15.97
C ASP A 49 -9.68 6.24 -16.05
N GLU A 50 -8.91 6.35 -17.14
CA GLU A 50 -7.63 5.64 -17.30
C GLU A 50 -6.62 5.98 -16.18
N LEU A 51 -6.68 7.20 -15.61
CA LEU A 51 -5.84 7.62 -14.48
C LEU A 51 -6.12 6.80 -13.22
N ASN A 52 -7.36 6.32 -13.04
CA ASN A 52 -7.70 5.44 -11.91
C ASN A 52 -7.09 4.03 -12.06
N SER A 53 -6.71 3.65 -13.28
CA SER A 53 -5.97 2.41 -13.59
C SER A 53 -4.45 2.60 -13.60
N GLY A 54 -3.95 3.76 -13.17
CA GLY A 54 -2.53 4.09 -13.18
C GLY A 54 -1.94 4.40 -14.56
N LYS A 55 -2.77 4.60 -15.58
CA LYS A 55 -2.32 5.01 -16.91
C LYS A 55 -2.13 6.54 -16.96
N GLY A 56 -1.04 7.02 -16.38
CA GLY A 56 -0.70 8.44 -16.30
C GLY A 56 -0.65 8.96 -14.87
N GLU A 57 -0.44 10.27 -14.71
CA GLU A 57 -0.33 10.92 -13.41
C GLU A 57 -1.72 11.40 -12.93
N GLY A 58 -2.22 10.76 -11.86
CA GLY A 58 -3.45 11.20 -11.22
C GLY A 58 -3.27 12.54 -10.50
N VAL A 59 -4.30 13.38 -10.53
CA VAL A 59 -4.27 14.73 -9.94
C VAL A 59 -5.14 14.87 -8.68
N ALA A 60 -6.06 13.94 -8.45
CA ALA A 60 -6.97 13.97 -7.30
C ALA A 60 -6.59 12.92 -6.28
N TYR A 61 -6.39 13.33 -5.02
CA TYR A 61 -6.10 12.42 -3.91
C TYR A 61 -7.25 11.42 -3.71
N ARG A 62 -6.94 10.12 -3.78
CA ARG A 62 -7.90 9.02 -3.62
C ARG A 62 -7.72 8.25 -2.31
N GLY A 63 -6.60 8.44 -1.63
CA GLY A 63 -6.32 7.80 -0.35
C GLY A 63 -4.83 7.61 -0.14
N ARG A 64 -4.49 6.82 0.86
CA ARG A 64 -3.12 6.45 1.16
C ARG A 64 -3.05 5.03 1.69
N ILE A 65 -1.95 4.36 1.44
CA ILE A 65 -1.65 3.01 1.96
C ILE A 65 -0.40 3.07 2.83
N PHE A 66 -0.40 2.32 3.92
CA PHE A 66 0.77 2.19 4.79
C PHE A 66 1.50 0.92 4.40
N VAL A 67 2.76 1.07 3.98
CA VAL A 67 3.54 -0.03 3.39
C VAL A 67 4.90 -0.11 4.05
N GLU A 68 5.37 -1.33 4.21
CA GLU A 68 6.74 -1.67 4.56
C GLU A 68 7.16 -2.89 3.74
N LEU A 69 8.42 -2.87 3.31
CA LEU A 69 9.11 -3.99 2.69
C LEU A 69 10.28 -4.37 3.58
N GLN A 70 10.26 -5.60 4.09
CA GLN A 70 11.38 -6.19 4.80
C GLN A 70 11.90 -7.37 3.97
N THR A 71 13.22 -7.52 3.93
CA THR A 71 13.87 -8.68 3.31
C THR A 71 14.42 -9.59 4.39
N ILE A 72 14.09 -10.87 4.29
CA ILE A 72 14.56 -11.92 5.18
C ILE A 72 15.31 -12.94 4.31
N LEU A 73 16.55 -13.26 4.69
CA LEU A 73 17.30 -14.34 4.04
C LEU A 73 16.78 -15.67 4.52
N GLY A 74 16.44 -16.56 3.60
CA GLY A 74 15.91 -17.87 3.93
C GLY A 74 15.41 -18.62 2.70
N GLU A 75 14.63 -19.65 2.97
CA GLU A 75 13.95 -20.43 1.94
C GLU A 75 12.71 -19.70 1.43
N THR A 76 12.35 -19.96 0.17
CA THR A 76 11.12 -19.47 -0.42
C THR A 76 9.92 -19.99 0.39
N PRO A 77 9.02 -19.11 0.86
CA PRO A 77 7.87 -19.53 1.65
C PRO A 77 6.91 -20.39 0.82
N ILE A 78 6.27 -21.34 1.48
CA ILE A 78 5.25 -22.22 0.88
C ILE A 78 3.97 -21.43 0.57
N GLU A 79 3.61 -20.48 1.45
CA GLU A 79 2.44 -19.61 1.29
C GLU A 79 2.91 -18.16 1.08
N PRO A 80 2.67 -17.57 -0.10
CA PRO A 80 3.17 -16.23 -0.43
C PRO A 80 2.35 -15.10 0.22
N ILE A 81 1.18 -15.41 0.78
CA ILE A 81 0.26 -14.45 1.37
C ILE A 81 -0.21 -15.01 2.71
N GLY A 82 -0.19 -14.17 3.74
CA GLY A 82 -0.62 -14.54 5.09
C GLY A 82 -1.31 -13.39 5.82
N GLU A 83 -1.90 -13.74 6.96
CA GLU A 83 -2.46 -12.76 7.90
C GLU A 83 -1.36 -11.92 8.55
N ILE A 84 -1.69 -10.68 8.92
CA ILE A 84 -0.75 -9.80 9.61
C ILE A 84 -0.63 -10.22 11.07
N SER A 85 0.62 -10.39 11.53
CA SER A 85 0.92 -10.78 12.90
C SER A 85 0.45 -9.71 13.91
N ASN A 86 0.09 -10.11 15.14
CA ASN A 86 -0.28 -9.15 16.19
C ASN A 86 0.84 -8.14 16.50
N SER A 87 2.10 -8.55 16.40
CA SER A 87 3.25 -7.65 16.56
C SER A 87 3.27 -6.57 15.48
N ASP A 88 3.01 -6.93 14.22
CA ASP A 88 2.95 -5.97 13.11
C ASP A 88 1.75 -5.05 13.21
N LEU A 89 0.61 -5.57 13.66
CA LEU A 89 -0.57 -4.75 13.98
C LEU A 89 -0.21 -3.68 15.01
N ILE A 90 0.37 -4.07 16.15
CA ILE A 90 0.74 -3.15 17.22
C ILE A 90 1.72 -2.07 16.72
N ARG A 91 2.68 -2.47 15.87
CA ARG A 91 3.65 -1.55 15.26
C ARG A 91 3.00 -0.57 14.27
N ALA A 92 1.93 -0.98 13.59
CA ALA A 92 1.18 -0.13 12.66
C ALA A 92 0.20 0.83 13.37
N LEU A 93 -0.30 0.49 14.57
CA LEU A 93 -1.29 1.28 15.31
C LEU A 93 -0.96 2.78 15.44
N PRO A 94 0.27 3.21 15.78
CA PRO A 94 0.59 4.64 15.92
C PRO A 94 0.34 5.44 14.63
N TYR A 95 0.54 4.80 13.47
CA TYR A 95 0.37 5.43 12.16
C TYR A 95 -1.09 5.56 11.73
N GLN A 96 -2.00 4.81 12.37
CA GLN A 96 -3.44 4.88 12.11
C GLN A 96 -4.12 6.09 12.76
N SER A 97 -3.40 6.86 13.60
CA SER A 97 -3.96 8.01 14.30
C SER A 97 -4.51 9.07 13.33
N ARG A 98 -5.79 9.38 13.49
CA ARG A 98 -6.49 10.45 12.76
C ARG A 98 -6.51 11.69 13.63
N LYS A 99 -5.44 12.49 13.63
CA LYS A 99 -5.55 13.86 14.13
C LYS A 99 -6.45 14.61 13.14
N LYS A 100 -7.73 14.79 13.52
CA LYS A 100 -8.58 15.75 12.82
C LYS A 100 -7.93 17.12 12.98
N TYR A 101 -7.60 17.77 11.88
CA TYR A 101 -7.32 19.20 11.90
C TYR A 101 -8.60 19.88 12.43
N LYS A 102 -8.46 20.62 13.52
CA LYS A 102 -9.54 21.47 14.05
C LYS A 102 -9.73 22.68 13.16
#